data_AF-A0A239N490-F1
#
_entry.id   AF-A0A239N490-F1
#
_cell.length_a   1.000
_cell.length_b   1.000
_cell.length_c   1.000
_cell.angle_alpha   90.00
_cell.angle_beta   90.00
_cell.angle_gamma   90.00
#
_symmetry.space_group_name_H-M   'P 1'
#
loop_
_entity.id
_entity.type
_entity.pdbx_description
1 polymer ?
#
loop_
_entity_poly.entity_id
_entity_poly.type
_entity_poly.pdbx_seq_one_letter_code
_entity_poly.pdbx_strand_id
1 'polypeptide(L)'
;MVGMEVSDSPVNRDLLAYLRANATRGTGGPYEQDGWQLHTHPDLIERLGEIARSDRAVVPLYGYVVLEQRGVAVVAAISMHHLLFRLPTPPDGVEAASPIDPLCDRGWHAVHAWASDLGRLTRLVKEARQHGNTLAARSES
;
A
#
# COMPACT_ATOMS: atom_id res chain seq x y z
N MET A 1 -20.53 0.99 2.01
CA MET A 1 -19.84 -0.30 1.78
C MET A 1 -18.59 -0.25 2.63
N VAL A 2 -18.50 -1.07 3.68
CA VAL A 2 -17.40 -0.99 4.65
C VAL A 2 -16.21 -1.74 4.07
N GLY A 3 -15.23 -1.02 3.50
CA GLY A 3 -13.91 -1.60 3.31
C GLY A 3 -13.40 -2.02 4.68
N MET A 4 -12.94 -3.26 4.84
CA MET A 4 -12.36 -3.69 6.11
C MET A 4 -11.15 -2.81 6.40
N GLU A 5 -11.20 -2.12 7.55
CA GLU A 5 -10.18 -1.16 7.96
C GLU A 5 -8.86 -1.88 8.19
N VAL A 6 -7.74 -1.24 7.82
CA VAL A 6 -6.42 -1.74 8.18
C VAL A 6 -6.29 -1.67 9.70
N SER A 7 -6.06 -2.82 10.35
CA SER A 7 -6.00 -2.91 11.80
C SER A 7 -4.86 -2.06 12.38
N ASP A 8 -5.05 -1.45 13.54
CA ASP A 8 -3.97 -0.79 14.31
C ASP A 8 -3.08 -1.79 15.06
N SER A 9 -2.84 -2.95 14.44
CA SER A 9 -2.02 -4.01 15.01
C SER A 9 -0.53 -3.65 14.93
N PRO A 10 0.33 -4.26 15.79
CA PRO A 10 1.78 -4.05 15.72
C PRO A 10 2.37 -4.31 14.33
N VAL A 11 1.75 -5.21 13.56
CA VAL A 11 2.15 -5.55 12.19
C VAL A 11 1.98 -4.37 11.23
N ASN A 12 1.01 -3.48 11.42
CA ASN A 12 0.83 -2.32 10.53
C ASN A 12 1.45 -1.03 11.10
N ARG A 13 1.92 -1.06 12.36
CA ARG A 13 2.36 0.13 13.12
C ARG A 13 3.31 1.02 12.34
N ASP A 14 4.38 0.46 11.77
CA ASP A 14 5.41 1.25 11.10
C ASP A 14 4.87 1.95 9.84
N LEU A 15 4.04 1.25 9.06
CA LEU A 15 3.36 1.84 7.91
C LEU A 15 2.39 2.93 8.36
N LEU A 16 1.52 2.66 9.33
CA LEU A 16 0.52 3.62 9.79
C LEU A 16 1.18 4.87 10.38
N ALA A 17 2.27 4.70 11.13
CA ALA A 17 3.07 5.81 11.65
C ALA A 17 3.67 6.64 10.52
N TYR A 18 4.26 5.99 9.50
CA TYR A 18 4.81 6.67 8.34
C TYR A 18 3.74 7.45 7.56
N LEU A 19 2.60 6.82 7.24
CA LEU A 19 1.52 7.48 6.50
C LEU A 19 0.98 8.67 7.28
N ARG A 20 0.70 8.49 8.58
CA ARG A 20 0.20 9.57 9.44
C ARG A 20 1.18 10.73 9.57
N ALA A 21 2.49 10.45 9.67
CA ALA A 21 3.51 11.49 9.80
C ALA A 21 3.67 12.34 8.52
N ASN A 22 3.37 11.77 7.36
CA ASN A 22 3.47 12.45 6.07
C ASN A 22 2.13 13.01 5.55
N ALA A 23 1.04 12.71 6.25
CA ALA A 23 -0.29 13.13 5.83
C ALA A 23 -0.54 14.61 6.09
N THR A 24 -1.12 15.28 5.10
CA THR A 24 -1.53 16.68 5.22
C THR A 24 -3.05 16.79 5.30
N ARG A 25 -3.55 17.62 6.23
CA ARG A 25 -4.99 17.87 6.32
C ARG A 25 -5.49 18.59 5.07
N GLY A 26 -6.62 18.12 4.56
CA GLY A 26 -7.29 18.75 3.43
C GLY A 26 -7.84 20.14 3.80
N THR A 27 -8.00 20.97 2.77
CA THR A 27 -8.54 22.34 2.89
C THR A 27 -9.83 22.53 2.09
N GLY A 28 -10.53 21.45 1.74
CA GLY A 28 -11.75 21.44 0.93
C GLY A 28 -11.51 21.41 -0.59
N GLY A 29 -10.34 20.98 -1.03
CA GLY A 29 -9.96 20.96 -2.46
C GLY A 29 -10.43 19.72 -3.22
N PRO A 30 -10.34 19.70 -4.56
CA PRO A 30 -10.72 18.55 -5.39
C PRO A 30 -9.82 17.32 -5.19
N TYR A 31 -8.67 17.49 -4.53
CA TYR A 31 -7.72 16.44 -4.20
C TYR A 31 -7.76 16.14 -2.70
N GLU A 32 -8.96 15.94 -2.16
CA GLU A 32 -9.19 15.59 -0.75
C GLU A 32 -9.98 14.29 -0.66
N GLN A 33 -9.57 13.43 0.27
CA GLN A 33 -10.27 12.21 0.63
C GLN A 33 -10.29 12.05 2.15
N ASP A 34 -11.48 11.90 2.73
CA ASP A 34 -11.71 11.73 4.17
C ASP A 34 -11.03 12.80 5.05
N GLY A 35 -11.00 14.05 4.59
CA GLY A 35 -10.38 15.18 5.31
C GLY A 35 -8.86 15.26 5.19
N TRP A 36 -8.25 14.45 4.31
CA TRP A 36 -6.81 14.44 4.03
C TRP A 36 -6.55 14.79 2.57
N GLN A 37 -5.47 15.54 2.33
CA GLN A 37 -4.99 15.78 0.97
C GLN A 37 -4.58 14.46 0.33
N LEU A 38 -4.98 14.24 -0.92
CA LEU A 38 -4.62 13.06 -1.69
C LEU A 38 -3.12 13.12 -2.03
N HIS A 39 -2.36 12.14 -1.56
CA HIS A 39 -0.92 11.97 -1.86
C HIS A 39 -0.66 10.92 -2.95
N THR A 40 -1.73 10.30 -3.45
CA THR A 40 -1.73 9.28 -4.51
C THR A 40 -2.40 9.83 -5.77
N HIS A 41 -1.83 9.63 -6.96
CA HIS A 41 -2.52 10.03 -8.20
C HIS A 41 -3.76 9.17 -8.46
N PRO A 42 -4.90 9.72 -8.94
CA PRO A 42 -6.09 8.93 -9.31
C PRO A 42 -5.77 7.73 -10.23
N ASP A 43 -4.98 7.94 -11.29
CA ASP A 43 -4.55 6.86 -12.19
C ASP A 43 -3.78 5.74 -11.47
N LEU A 44 -3.04 6.06 -10.39
CA LEU A 44 -2.35 5.05 -9.61
C LEU A 44 -3.34 4.24 -8.75
N ILE A 45 -4.43 4.86 -8.29
CA ILE A 45 -5.53 4.17 -7.60
C ILE A 45 -6.20 3.20 -8.57
N GLU A 46 -6.48 3.63 -9.79
CA GLU A 46 -7.05 2.79 -10.84
C GLU A 46 -6.13 1.62 -11.19
N ARG A 47 -4.84 1.91 -11.42
CA ARG A 47 -3.82 0.89 -11.68
C ARG A 47 -3.72 -0.11 -10.53
N LEU A 48 -3.79 0.36 -9.28
CA LEU A 48 -3.79 -0.50 -8.10
C LEU A 48 -5.02 -1.42 -8.07
N GLY A 49 -6.20 -0.90 -8.40
CA GLY A 49 -7.43 -1.69 -8.56
C GLY A 49 -7.31 -2.76 -9.65
N GLU A 50 -6.68 -2.42 -10.77
CA GLU A 50 -6.44 -3.33 -11.89
C GLU A 50 -5.52 -4.51 -11.47
N ILE A 51 -4.36 -4.22 -10.87
CA ILE A 51 -3.42 -5.27 -10.43
C ILE A 51 -3.94 -6.07 -9.23
N ALA A 52 -4.77 -5.46 -8.38
CA ALA A 52 -5.45 -6.15 -7.29
C ALA A 52 -6.54 -7.10 -7.78
N ARG A 53 -7.00 -6.91 -9.04
CA ARG A 53 -8.17 -7.58 -9.65
C ARG A 53 -9.38 -7.57 -8.72
N SER A 54 -9.51 -6.51 -7.93
CA SER A 54 -10.54 -6.35 -6.92
C SER A 54 -10.66 -4.87 -6.56
N ASP A 55 -11.88 -4.37 -6.68
CA ASP A 55 -12.37 -3.07 -6.19
C ASP A 55 -12.47 -3.01 -4.66
N ARG A 56 -12.58 -4.17 -4.00
CA ARG A 56 -12.90 -4.27 -2.56
C ARG A 56 -11.70 -4.16 -1.61
N ALA A 57 -10.48 -4.25 -2.10
CA ALA A 57 -9.28 -4.29 -1.25
C ALA A 57 -8.58 -2.93 -1.11
N VAL A 58 -9.11 -1.87 -1.72
CA VAL A 58 -8.50 -0.55 -1.79
C VAL A 58 -9.06 0.32 -0.67
N VAL A 59 -8.27 0.54 0.39
CA VAL A 59 -8.65 1.29 1.58
C VAL A 59 -7.94 2.66 1.59
N PRO A 60 -8.66 3.78 1.65
CA PRO A 60 -8.05 5.09 1.84
C PRO A 60 -7.56 5.26 3.28
N LEU A 61 -6.33 5.73 3.45
CA LEU A 61 -5.70 5.95 4.75
C LEU A 61 -4.82 7.19 4.72
N TYR A 62 -5.22 8.22 5.47
CA TYR A 62 -4.46 9.48 5.61
C TYR A 62 -4.09 10.15 4.27
N GLY A 63 -5.00 10.11 3.28
CA GLY A 63 -4.75 10.65 1.95
C GLY A 63 -3.97 9.72 1.00
N TYR A 64 -3.63 8.52 1.47
CA TYR A 64 -3.01 7.46 0.68
C TYR A 64 -4.02 6.36 0.39
N VAL A 65 -3.62 5.43 -0.48
CA VAL A 65 -4.41 4.27 -0.83
C VAL A 65 -3.63 2.99 -0.56
N VAL A 66 -4.26 2.04 0.15
CA VAL A 66 -3.63 0.82 0.64
C VAL A 66 -4.43 -0.40 0.20
N LEU A 67 -3.73 -1.45 -0.24
CA LEU A 67 -4.29 -2.79 -0.32
C LEU A 67 -4.17 -3.51 1.01
N GLU A 68 -5.27 -4.07 1.45
CA GLU A 68 -5.41 -4.79 2.69
C GLU A 68 -5.67 -6.29 2.46
N GLN A 69 -5.22 -7.12 3.40
CA GLN A 69 -5.45 -8.56 3.45
C GLN A 69 -5.54 -9.05 4.91
N ARG A 70 -6.76 -9.37 5.37
CA ARG A 70 -7.08 -9.85 6.75
C ARG A 70 -6.55 -8.95 7.88
N GLY A 71 -6.94 -7.68 7.88
CA GLY A 71 -6.47 -6.61 8.74
C GLY A 71 -5.05 -6.11 8.44
N VAL A 72 -4.29 -6.69 7.50
CA VAL A 72 -2.87 -6.38 7.25
C VAL A 72 -2.70 -5.58 5.97
N ALA A 73 -2.02 -4.44 6.03
CA ALA A 73 -1.63 -3.69 4.85
C ALA A 73 -0.53 -4.46 4.09
N VAL A 74 -0.74 -4.68 2.79
CA VAL A 74 0.15 -5.47 1.93
C VAL A 74 0.71 -4.67 0.75
N VAL A 75 0.01 -3.64 0.29
CA VAL A 75 0.53 -2.69 -0.72
C VAL A 75 0.09 -1.29 -0.35
N ALA A 76 0.93 -0.28 -0.54
CA ALA A 76 0.56 1.13 -0.34
C ALA A 76 1.02 1.99 -1.52
N ALA A 77 0.12 2.80 -2.07
CA ALA A 77 0.47 3.82 -3.06
C ALA A 77 0.86 5.10 -2.34
N ILE A 78 2.16 5.37 -2.26
CA ILE A 78 2.73 6.41 -1.37
C ILE A 78 3.20 7.69 -2.08
N SER A 79 3.03 7.76 -3.40
CA SER A 79 3.32 8.95 -4.19
C SER A 79 2.63 8.84 -5.55
N MET A 80 2.97 9.73 -6.48
CA MET A 80 2.49 9.69 -7.86
C MET A 80 3.02 8.50 -8.68
N HIS A 81 4.14 7.89 -8.25
CA HIS A 81 4.85 6.90 -9.07
C HIS A 81 5.22 5.61 -8.34
N HIS A 82 5.08 5.56 -7.01
CA HIS A 82 5.63 4.47 -6.21
C HIS A 82 4.55 3.66 -5.50
N LEU A 83 4.68 2.34 -5.62
CA LEU A 83 3.98 1.36 -4.82
C LEU A 83 4.98 0.75 -3.83
N LEU A 84 4.59 0.69 -2.57
CA LEU A 84 5.28 -0.09 -1.55
C LEU A 84 4.63 -1.47 -1.46
N PHE A 85 5.40 -2.52 -1.65
CA PHE A 85 4.96 -3.90 -1.49
C PHE A 85 5.52 -4.50 -0.20
N ARG A 86 4.66 -5.16 0.56
CA ARG A 86 5.06 -5.91 1.74
C ARG A 86 5.45 -7.33 1.37
N LEU A 87 6.75 -7.61 1.31
CA LEU A 87 7.29 -8.87 0.81
C LEU A 87 8.39 -9.41 1.73
N PRO A 88 8.52 -10.74 1.86
CA PRO A 88 9.57 -11.36 2.67
C PRO A 88 10.98 -11.17 2.07
N THR A 89 11.06 -10.94 0.77
CA THR A 89 12.31 -10.71 0.02
C THR A 89 12.12 -9.57 -0.98
N PRO A 90 13.21 -8.90 -1.39
CA PRO A 90 13.14 -7.89 -2.45
C PRO A 90 12.49 -8.44 -3.73
N PRO A 91 11.63 -7.67 -4.39
CA PRO A 91 10.97 -8.09 -5.61
C PRO A 91 11.97 -8.16 -6.76
N ASP A 92 11.92 -9.24 -7.55
CA ASP A 92 12.75 -9.40 -8.74
C ASP A 92 12.01 -8.95 -10.00
N GLY A 93 12.77 -8.44 -10.97
CA GLY A 93 12.27 -8.17 -12.30
C GLY A 93 11.28 -7.00 -12.40
N VAL A 94 11.23 -6.13 -11.40
CA VAL A 94 10.52 -4.85 -11.46
C VAL A 94 11.51 -3.73 -11.26
N GLU A 95 11.13 -2.53 -11.68
CA GLU A 95 11.96 -1.36 -11.46
C GLU A 95 11.85 -0.95 -9.98
N ALA A 96 12.86 -1.32 -9.20
CA ALA A 96 12.96 -0.96 -7.80
C ALA A 96 13.13 0.56 -7.66
N ALA A 97 12.36 1.16 -6.77
CA ALA A 97 12.52 2.56 -6.41
C ALA A 97 13.49 2.71 -5.25
N SER A 98 13.86 3.96 -4.95
CA SER A 98 14.65 4.24 -3.75
C SER A 98 13.96 3.69 -2.51
N PRO A 99 14.69 2.98 -1.62
CA PRO A 99 14.15 2.53 -0.35
C PRO A 99 13.53 3.68 0.43
N ILE A 100 12.42 3.42 1.11
CA ILE A 100 11.74 4.41 1.94
C ILE A 100 12.09 4.14 3.39
N ASP A 101 12.95 4.97 3.99
CA ASP A 101 13.15 4.95 5.43
C ASP A 101 11.89 5.46 6.13
N PRO A 102 11.42 4.85 7.23
CA PRO A 102 12.02 3.71 7.97
C PRO A 102 11.50 2.33 7.56
N LEU A 103 10.81 2.21 6.42
CA LEU A 103 10.04 1.02 6.03
C LEU A 103 10.90 -0.06 5.34
N CYS A 104 12.01 0.33 4.70
CA CYS A 104 12.87 -0.56 3.92
C CYS A 104 13.36 -1.80 4.70
N ASP A 105 13.81 -1.63 5.94
CA ASP A 105 14.28 -2.72 6.80
C ASP A 105 13.14 -3.51 7.48
N ARG A 106 11.88 -3.16 7.19
CA ARG A 106 10.67 -3.74 7.78
C ARG A 106 9.88 -4.60 6.80
N GLY A 107 10.52 -5.04 5.71
CA GLY A 107 9.91 -5.90 4.69
C GLY A 107 9.04 -5.13 3.70
N TRP A 108 9.23 -3.82 3.57
CA TRP A 108 8.58 -3.01 2.55
C TRP A 108 9.56 -2.65 1.44
N HIS A 109 9.14 -2.87 0.20
CA HIS A 109 9.97 -2.65 -0.98
C HIS A 109 9.26 -1.66 -1.91
N ALA A 110 9.94 -0.59 -2.26
CA ALA A 110 9.41 0.44 -3.14
C ALA A 110 9.64 0.04 -4.60
N VAL A 111 8.62 0.21 -5.44
CA VAL A 111 8.63 -0.15 -6.86
C VAL A 111 8.03 0.99 -7.67
N HIS A 112 8.63 1.31 -8.81
CA HIS A 112 8.08 2.25 -9.77
C HIS A 112 6.87 1.63 -10.48
N ALA A 113 5.68 2.17 -10.23
CA ALA A 113 4.41 1.65 -10.72
C ALA A 113 4.31 1.68 -12.25
N TRP A 114 4.85 2.73 -12.87
CA TRP A 114 4.71 2.99 -14.31
C TRP A 114 5.85 2.40 -15.14
N ALA A 115 7.04 2.26 -14.56
CA ALA A 115 8.19 1.64 -15.22
C ALA A 115 8.15 0.10 -15.16
N SER A 116 7.25 -0.47 -14.35
CA SER A 116 7.09 -1.90 -14.19
C SER A 116 5.92 -2.46 -15.01
N ASP A 117 6.11 -3.66 -15.57
CA ASP A 117 5.08 -4.40 -16.28
C ASP A 117 3.89 -4.78 -15.37
N LEU A 118 2.67 -4.67 -15.92
CA LEU A 118 1.44 -4.90 -15.18
C LEU A 118 1.30 -6.37 -14.72
N GLY A 119 1.74 -7.33 -15.54
CA GLY A 119 1.75 -8.75 -15.19
C GLY A 119 2.67 -9.04 -14.02
N ARG A 120 3.84 -8.39 -13.98
CA ARG A 120 4.79 -8.47 -12.85
C ARG A 120 4.23 -7.83 -11.58
N LEU A 121 3.66 -6.63 -11.67
CA LEU A 121 2.99 -5.99 -10.54
C LEU A 121 1.84 -6.84 -9.99
N THR A 122 1.03 -7.43 -10.87
CA THR A 122 -0.05 -8.36 -10.48
C THR A 122 0.49 -9.57 -9.72
N ARG A 123 1.65 -10.11 -10.14
CA ARG A 123 2.32 -11.19 -9.41
C ARG A 123 2.78 -10.74 -8.02
N LEU A 124 3.40 -9.58 -7.91
CA LEU A 124 3.82 -9.03 -6.60
C LEU A 124 2.64 -8.79 -5.66
N VAL A 125 1.48 -8.36 -6.15
CA VAL A 125 0.27 -8.23 -5.31
C VAL A 125 -0.15 -9.59 -4.76
N LYS A 126 -0.10 -10.66 -5.57
CA LYS A 126 -0.44 -12.02 -5.10
C LYS A 126 0.55 -12.48 -4.02
N GLU A 127 1.84 -12.27 -4.24
CA GLU A 127 2.89 -12.62 -3.28
C GLU A 127 2.72 -11.83 -1.97
N ALA A 128 2.45 -10.52 -2.05
CA ALA A 128 2.20 -9.65 -0.90
C ALA A 128 0.96 -10.07 -0.11
N ARG A 129 -0.15 -10.44 -0.78
CA ARG A 129 -1.34 -10.99 -0.12
C ARG A 129 -1.05 -12.31 0.60
N GLN A 130 -0.31 -13.20 -0.05
CA GLN A 130 0.05 -14.49 0.55
C GLN A 130 0.94 -14.30 1.78
N HIS A 131 1.87 -13.35 1.72
CA HIS A 131 2.67 -12.94 2.87
C HIS A 131 1.82 -12.28 3.97
N GLY A 132 0.91 -11.38 3.62
CA GLY A 132 -0.03 -10.74 4.55
C GLY A 132 -0.87 -11.75 5.33
N ASN A 133 -1.37 -12.80 4.68
CA ASN A 133 -2.06 -13.90 5.36
C ASN A 133 -1.17 -14.62 6.39
N THR A 134 0.11 -14.78 6.09
CA THR A 134 1.09 -15.39 7.01
C THR A 134 1.34 -14.49 8.22
N LEU A 135 1.40 -13.17 8.03
CA LEU A 135 1.56 -12.19 9.11
C LEU A 135 0.30 -12.08 9.98
N ALA A 136 -0.88 -12.12 9.36
CA ALA A 136 -2.16 -12.11 10.08
C ALA A 136 -2.27 -13.31 11.03
N ALA A 137 -1.99 -14.53 10.53
CA ALA A 137 -2.03 -15.75 11.34
C ALA A 137 -1.09 -15.71 12.55
N ARG A 138 0.08 -15.07 12.42
CA ARG A 138 1.06 -14.88 13.52
C ARG A 138 0.62 -13.84 14.54
N SER A 139 -0.28 -12.93 14.17
CA SER A 139 -0.78 -11.87 15.05
C SER A 139 -2.01 -12.31 15.85
N GLU A 140 -2.68 -13.37 15.39
CA GLU A 140 -3.82 -14.02 16.04
C GLU A 140 -3.41 -15.11 17.05
N SER A 141 -2.12 -15.45 17.12
CA SER A 141 -1.52 -16.48 18.01
C SER A 141 -0.82 -15.86 19.20
#